data_AF-A0A534RG28-F1
#
_entry.id   AF-A0A534RG28-F1
#
_cell.length_a   1.000
_cell.length_b   1.000
_cell.length_c   1.000
_cell.angle_alpha   90.00
_cell.angle_beta   90.00
_cell.angle_gamma   90.00
#
_symmetry.space_group_name_H-M   'P 1'
#
loop_
_entity.id
_entity.type
_entity.pdbx_description
1 polymer ?
#
loop_
_entity_poly.entity_id
_entity_poly.type
_entity_poly.pdbx_seq_one_letter_code
_entity_poly.pdbx_strand_id
1 'polypeptide(L)'
;MDFGFSEEQEMLRKSARDFLAKESPMTYVRQMMEDDRGFTDAQWKKMAELGWMGLILPEQYGGAGLDFVDLVVVLEEMGRVVLPGPFFSTVILGGVALLEGGGPAQKERYLPRLAAGDLRLTLAQLEPNARWDAEGIELEARKVTDGYRLSGTKLFVPDAHVVDLLVVAGRTPGSEGGEGVSLFLVDAKSPGITTTLLKTMDQTRKLCEVVLQDVSVPADRVLGEPGKGWQLLERIVDRGKVGICAEMCGGAARVLEMSVEYAKVREQFGRPIGSFQAIQHKCANMLVEVESSKSATYYAAWAVANGVAESPLAAAMAKAYCSDAYRHTAGEGIQIHGGIGFTWEHDMHIYFKRAKSSEVGDRPVAHWQVGARREDAGGVREDPGVRPGGEGGQSPLLRRGAQPGASHVSHDDGALDRRPGGEPERREARSPQGASRRAGVRVCEADPWRRRAHLPLAYQGGLREGREAWREHALRRGRNRVPQPARRGGRLLAQHGDRDRGPAPGVIVCQRNRFPPAITR
;
A
#
# COMPACT_ATOMS: atom_id res chain seq x y z
N MET A 1 4.88 18.63 -21.94
CA MET A 1 3.93 18.17 -20.91
C MET A 1 3.75 19.33 -19.96
N ASP A 2 2.51 19.76 -19.76
CA ASP A 2 2.16 20.63 -18.64
C ASP A 2 1.63 19.71 -17.52
N PHE A 3 2.26 19.77 -16.34
CA PHE A 3 1.87 18.99 -15.17
C PHE A 3 1.05 19.81 -14.16
N GLY A 4 0.75 21.08 -14.50
CA GLY A 4 -0.17 21.89 -13.73
C GLY A 4 -1.60 21.36 -13.85
N PHE A 5 -2.38 21.52 -12.80
CA PHE A 5 -3.81 21.25 -12.86
C PHE A 5 -4.51 22.22 -13.81
N SER A 6 -5.49 21.71 -14.54
CA SER A 6 -6.42 22.56 -15.28
C SER A 6 -7.22 23.45 -14.32
N GLU A 7 -7.85 24.50 -14.82
CA GLU A 7 -8.73 25.35 -14.00
C GLU A 7 -9.86 24.53 -13.37
N GLU A 8 -10.39 23.54 -14.09
CA GLU A 8 -11.43 22.63 -13.60
C GLU A 8 -10.92 21.73 -12.46
N GLN A 9 -9.71 21.17 -12.61
CA GLN A 9 -9.06 20.38 -11.57
C GLN A 9 -8.75 21.23 -10.33
N GLU A 10 -8.35 22.49 -10.51
CA GLU A 10 -8.13 23.41 -9.40
C GLU A 10 -9.43 23.74 -8.65
N MET A 11 -10.52 23.96 -9.38
CA MET A 11 -11.85 24.16 -8.80
C MET A 11 -12.33 22.92 -8.04
N LEU A 12 -12.10 21.73 -8.60
CA LEU A 12 -12.41 20.45 -7.94
C LEU A 12 -11.60 20.29 -6.66
N ARG A 13 -10.28 20.54 -6.72
CA ARG A 13 -9.38 20.48 -5.56
C ARG A 13 -9.85 21.39 -4.44
N LYS A 14 -10.12 22.66 -4.76
CA LYS A 14 -10.58 23.64 -3.78
C LYS A 14 -11.91 23.24 -3.15
N SER A 15 -12.86 22.80 -3.98
CA SER A 15 -14.18 22.36 -3.51
C SER A 15 -14.08 21.13 -2.60
N ALA A 16 -13.24 20.15 -2.96
CA ALA A 16 -12.97 18.98 -2.14
C ALA A 16 -12.31 19.35 -0.81
N ARG A 17 -11.30 20.24 -0.84
CA ARG A 17 -10.63 20.75 0.36
C ARG A 17 -11.61 21.41 1.33
N ASP A 18 -12.42 22.34 0.83
CA ASP A 18 -13.35 23.11 1.66
C ASP A 18 -14.43 22.20 2.27
N PHE A 19 -14.94 21.25 1.49
CA PHE A 19 -15.89 20.25 1.97
C PHE A 19 -15.27 19.35 3.04
N LEU A 20 -14.09 18.76 2.78
CA LEU A 20 -13.45 17.82 3.69
C LEU A 20 -13.00 18.48 4.99
N ALA A 21 -12.52 19.73 4.94
CA ALA A 21 -12.18 20.50 6.14
C ALA A 21 -13.40 20.69 7.06
N LYS A 22 -14.60 20.84 6.48
CA LYS A 22 -15.86 21.00 7.21
C LYS A 22 -16.46 19.67 7.69
N GLU A 23 -16.45 18.65 6.84
CA GLU A 23 -17.21 17.41 7.03
C GLU A 23 -16.37 16.26 7.57
N SER A 24 -15.04 16.35 7.53
CA SER A 24 -14.12 15.40 8.13
C SER A 24 -13.04 16.08 9.00
N PRO A 25 -13.43 16.95 9.97
CA PRO A 25 -12.47 17.50 10.92
C PRO A 25 -11.87 16.38 11.79
N MET A 26 -10.74 16.64 12.43
CA MET A 26 -10.06 15.60 13.24
C MET A 26 -10.89 15.06 14.40
N THR A 27 -11.87 15.81 14.89
CA THR A 27 -12.87 15.32 15.85
C THR A 27 -13.70 14.18 15.27
N TYR A 28 -14.14 14.30 14.01
CA TYR A 28 -14.85 13.23 13.29
C TYR A 28 -13.95 12.01 13.08
N VAL A 29 -12.72 12.22 12.59
CA VAL A 29 -11.77 11.13 12.33
C VAL A 29 -11.51 10.31 13.61
N ARG A 30 -11.32 10.98 14.75
CA ARG A 30 -11.12 10.32 16.05
C ARG A 30 -12.36 9.52 16.49
N GLN A 31 -13.57 10.03 16.27
CA GLN A 31 -14.80 9.27 16.52
C GLN A 31 -14.86 8.01 15.64
N MET A 32 -14.52 8.12 14.35
CA MET A 32 -14.54 6.99 13.43
C MET A 32 -13.43 5.95 13.70
N MET A 33 -12.33 6.34 14.35
CA MET A 33 -11.34 5.39 14.83
C MET A 33 -11.92 4.42 15.86
N GLU A 34 -12.80 4.92 16.73
CA GLU A 34 -13.46 4.15 17.79
C GLU A 34 -14.73 3.43 17.32
N ASP A 35 -15.39 3.95 16.28
CA ASP A 35 -16.56 3.33 15.68
C ASP A 35 -16.21 2.05 14.88
N ASP A 36 -16.99 1.00 15.07
CA ASP A 36 -16.76 -0.29 14.41
C ASP A 36 -16.96 -0.21 12.89
N ARG A 37 -17.88 0.62 12.38
CA ARG A 37 -18.11 0.81 10.94
C ARG A 37 -17.05 1.71 10.31
N GLY A 38 -16.52 2.67 11.08
CA GLY A 38 -15.48 3.60 10.64
C GLY A 38 -15.95 4.73 9.73
N PHE A 39 -17.26 4.94 9.57
CA PHE A 39 -17.84 6.07 8.84
C PHE A 39 -19.33 6.26 9.20
N THR A 40 -19.90 7.41 8.85
CA THR A 40 -21.33 7.71 9.02
C THR A 40 -22.08 7.75 7.70
N ASP A 41 -23.36 7.33 7.71
CA ASP A 41 -24.23 7.40 6.54
C ASP A 41 -24.44 8.85 6.06
N ALA A 42 -24.44 9.82 6.99
CA ALA A 42 -24.55 11.24 6.66
C ALA A 42 -23.37 11.75 5.84
N GLN A 43 -22.13 11.44 6.24
CA GLN A 43 -20.94 11.83 5.47
C GLN A 43 -20.89 11.12 4.12
N TRP A 44 -21.18 9.81 4.11
CA TRP A 44 -21.24 9.02 2.88
C TRP A 44 -22.23 9.58 1.87
N LYS A 45 -23.44 9.90 2.31
CA LYS A 45 -24.48 10.50 1.47
C LYS A 45 -24.05 11.84 0.89
N LYS A 46 -23.44 12.72 1.69
CA LYS A 46 -22.94 14.02 1.21
C LYS A 46 -21.88 13.86 0.13
N MET A 47 -20.94 12.92 0.30
CA MET A 47 -19.93 12.62 -0.73
C MET A 47 -20.55 12.05 -2.02
N ALA A 48 -21.60 11.23 -1.90
CA ALA A 48 -22.35 10.71 -3.03
C ALA A 48 -23.12 11.81 -3.77
N GLU A 49 -23.76 12.74 -3.04
CA GLU A 49 -24.47 13.90 -3.60
C GLU A 49 -23.53 14.86 -4.35
N LEU A 50 -22.25 14.89 -4.00
CA LEU A 50 -21.20 15.61 -4.74
C LEU A 50 -20.70 14.85 -5.99
N GLY A 51 -21.20 13.63 -6.23
CA GLY A 51 -20.84 12.81 -7.39
C GLY A 51 -19.49 12.08 -7.28
N TRP A 52 -18.85 12.08 -6.10
CA TRP A 52 -17.49 11.55 -5.96
C TRP A 52 -17.38 10.04 -6.19
N MET A 53 -18.47 9.30 -5.93
CA MET A 53 -18.51 7.85 -6.11
C MET A 53 -18.54 7.46 -7.60
N GLY A 54 -19.09 8.35 -8.44
CA GLY A 54 -19.21 8.16 -9.88
C GLY A 54 -18.20 8.95 -10.70
N LEU A 55 -17.17 9.54 -10.08
CA LEU A 55 -16.34 10.55 -10.74
C LEU A 55 -15.71 10.07 -12.06
N ILE A 56 -15.16 8.86 -12.05
CA ILE A 56 -14.56 8.20 -13.22
C ILE A 56 -15.50 7.25 -13.95
N LEU A 57 -16.77 7.17 -13.52
CA LEU A 57 -17.75 6.31 -14.18
C LEU A 57 -18.33 7.03 -15.39
N PRO A 58 -18.61 6.31 -16.49
CA PRO A 58 -19.29 6.89 -17.65
C PRO A 58 -20.65 7.49 -17.29
N GLU A 59 -21.01 8.60 -17.95
CA GLU A 59 -22.27 9.32 -17.73
C GLU A 59 -23.51 8.43 -17.90
N GLN A 60 -23.47 7.49 -18.85
CA GLN A 60 -24.57 6.52 -19.07
C GLN A 60 -24.87 5.64 -17.85
N TYR A 61 -23.96 5.58 -16.88
CA TYR A 61 -24.16 4.89 -15.61
C TYR A 61 -24.28 5.86 -14.43
N GLY A 62 -24.62 7.14 -14.68
CA GLY A 62 -24.79 8.16 -13.63
C GLY A 62 -23.48 8.71 -13.06
N GLY A 63 -22.35 8.47 -13.73
CA GLY A 63 -21.07 9.07 -13.36
C GLY A 63 -20.81 10.44 -13.98
N ALA A 64 -19.65 11.02 -13.70
CA ALA A 64 -19.22 12.32 -14.23
C ALA A 64 -18.36 12.22 -15.49
N GLY A 65 -17.95 11.01 -15.90
CA GLY A 65 -17.13 10.79 -17.10
C GLY A 65 -15.73 11.39 -17.03
N LEU A 66 -15.24 11.76 -15.84
CA LEU A 66 -13.91 12.34 -15.65
C LEU A 66 -12.82 11.26 -15.72
N ASP A 67 -11.58 11.70 -15.84
CA ASP A 67 -10.44 10.80 -15.95
C ASP A 67 -9.89 10.41 -14.57
N PHE A 68 -9.06 9.37 -14.53
CA PHE A 68 -8.41 8.90 -13.31
C PHE A 68 -7.52 9.98 -12.65
N VAL A 69 -7.00 10.92 -13.45
CA VAL A 69 -6.24 12.08 -12.93
C VAL A 69 -7.13 12.97 -12.07
N ASP A 70 -8.39 13.20 -12.45
CA ASP A 70 -9.32 14.03 -11.68
C ASP A 70 -9.67 13.37 -10.34
N LEU A 71 -9.76 12.04 -10.30
CA LEU A 71 -9.94 11.29 -9.07
C LEU A 71 -8.74 11.39 -8.13
N VAL A 72 -7.52 11.43 -8.67
CA VAL A 72 -6.29 11.63 -7.89
C VAL A 72 -6.30 12.98 -7.16
N VAL A 73 -6.86 14.03 -7.77
CA VAL A 73 -7.02 15.34 -7.12
C VAL A 73 -7.88 15.24 -5.86
N VAL A 74 -9.02 14.53 -5.95
CA VAL A 74 -9.92 14.35 -4.80
C VAL A 74 -9.26 13.47 -3.72
N LEU A 75 -8.59 12.39 -4.13
CA LEU A 75 -7.89 11.50 -3.20
C LEU A 75 -6.75 12.20 -2.46
N GLU A 76 -6.05 13.13 -3.09
CA GLU A 76 -5.04 13.95 -2.40
C GLU A 76 -5.66 14.75 -1.26
N GLU A 77 -6.80 15.41 -1.50
CA GLU A 77 -7.49 16.16 -0.45
C GLU A 77 -8.07 15.23 0.64
N MET A 78 -8.52 14.02 0.29
CA MET A 78 -8.92 13.00 1.27
C MET A 78 -7.75 12.55 2.15
N GLY A 79 -6.56 12.42 1.56
CA GLY A 79 -5.32 12.12 2.27
C GLY A 79 -4.95 13.20 3.30
N ARG A 80 -5.16 14.48 2.97
CA ARG A 80 -4.89 15.60 3.88
C ARG A 80 -5.69 15.53 5.17
N VAL A 81 -6.92 15.01 5.13
CA VAL A 81 -7.78 14.85 6.32
C VAL A 81 -7.78 13.44 6.89
N VAL A 82 -6.96 12.53 6.34
CA VAL A 82 -6.93 11.11 6.74
C VAL A 82 -8.33 10.51 6.72
N LEU A 83 -9.06 10.76 5.62
CA LEU A 83 -10.48 10.40 5.52
C LEU A 83 -10.69 8.93 5.93
N PRO A 84 -11.56 8.65 6.91
CA PRO A 84 -11.94 7.31 7.28
C PRO A 84 -13.10 6.83 6.39
N GLY A 85 -13.28 5.50 6.32
CA GLY A 85 -14.41 4.89 5.65
C GLY A 85 -14.11 4.32 4.26
N PRO A 86 -15.15 3.77 3.61
CA PRO A 86 -14.97 2.83 2.51
C PRO A 86 -14.87 3.49 1.13
N PHE A 87 -14.44 4.76 1.04
CA PHE A 87 -14.33 5.44 -0.26
C PHE A 87 -13.28 4.76 -1.14
N PHE A 88 -12.09 4.55 -0.60
CA PHE A 88 -10.98 3.93 -1.34
C PHE A 88 -11.32 2.50 -1.79
N SER A 89 -11.83 1.67 -0.87
CA SER A 89 -12.24 0.30 -1.18
C SER A 89 -13.37 0.25 -2.21
N THR A 90 -14.37 1.12 -2.08
CA THR A 90 -15.54 1.14 -2.98
C THR A 90 -15.20 1.67 -4.36
N VAL A 91 -14.61 2.86 -4.46
CA VAL A 91 -14.43 3.54 -5.75
C VAL A 91 -13.20 3.01 -6.49
N ILE A 92 -12.07 2.86 -5.78
CA ILE A 92 -10.80 2.48 -6.41
C ILE A 92 -10.71 0.96 -6.57
N LEU A 93 -10.91 0.19 -5.50
CA LEU A 93 -10.71 -1.26 -5.59
C LEU A 93 -11.90 -1.95 -6.26
N GLY A 94 -13.12 -1.67 -5.80
CA GLY A 94 -14.34 -2.29 -6.33
C GLY A 94 -14.88 -1.66 -7.61
N GLY A 95 -14.93 -0.33 -7.66
CA GLY A 95 -15.49 0.43 -8.79
C GLY A 95 -14.68 0.26 -10.06
N VAL A 96 -13.35 0.37 -9.96
CA VAL A 96 -12.45 0.07 -11.10
C VAL A 96 -12.58 -1.41 -11.52
N ALA A 97 -12.72 -2.35 -10.57
CA ALA A 97 -12.91 -3.76 -10.93
C ALA A 97 -14.19 -3.99 -11.77
N LEU A 98 -15.28 -3.32 -11.42
CA LEU A 98 -16.52 -3.34 -12.21
C LEU A 98 -16.38 -2.61 -13.54
N LEU A 99 -15.68 -1.47 -13.57
CA LEU A 99 -15.49 -0.69 -14.78
C LEU A 99 -14.62 -1.43 -15.81
N GLU A 100 -13.53 -2.04 -15.37
CA GLU A 100 -12.55 -2.75 -16.21
C GLU A 100 -12.98 -4.18 -16.53
N GLY A 101 -13.57 -4.88 -15.56
CA GLY A 101 -13.88 -6.31 -15.65
C GLY A 101 -15.35 -6.64 -15.87
N GLY A 102 -16.26 -5.68 -15.64
CA GLY A 102 -17.69 -5.91 -15.75
C GLY A 102 -18.14 -6.08 -17.20
N GLY A 103 -18.93 -7.13 -17.46
CA GLY A 103 -19.70 -7.24 -18.71
C GLY A 103 -20.85 -6.22 -18.76
N PRO A 104 -21.51 -6.02 -19.91
CA PRO A 104 -22.58 -5.02 -20.08
C PRO A 104 -23.69 -5.12 -19.01
N ALA A 105 -24.22 -6.32 -18.79
CA ALA A 105 -25.28 -6.54 -17.79
C ALA A 105 -24.83 -6.28 -16.34
N GLN A 106 -23.56 -6.57 -16.01
CA GLN A 106 -23.01 -6.26 -14.69
C GLN A 106 -22.85 -4.74 -14.52
N LYS A 107 -22.36 -4.05 -15.56
CA LYS A 107 -22.18 -2.60 -15.54
C LYS A 107 -23.50 -1.85 -15.38
N GLU A 108 -24.50 -2.20 -16.18
CA GLU A 108 -25.86 -1.66 -16.08
C GLU A 108 -26.49 -1.90 -14.70
N ARG A 109 -26.21 -3.06 -14.09
CA ARG A 109 -26.77 -3.41 -12.77
C ARG A 109 -26.09 -2.71 -11.60
N TYR A 110 -24.76 -2.56 -11.64
CA TYR A 110 -23.98 -2.15 -10.46
C TYR A 110 -23.46 -0.73 -10.53
N LEU A 111 -23.03 -0.24 -11.69
CA LEU A 111 -22.40 1.09 -11.78
C LEU A 111 -23.33 2.25 -11.41
N PRO A 112 -24.62 2.27 -11.80
CA PRO A 112 -25.55 3.32 -11.36
C PRO A 112 -25.73 3.36 -9.84
N ARG A 113 -25.79 2.18 -9.20
CA ARG A 113 -25.91 2.07 -7.74
C ARG A 113 -24.62 2.49 -7.03
N LEU A 114 -23.46 2.22 -7.63
CA LEU A 114 -22.17 2.68 -7.12
C LEU A 114 -22.10 4.21 -7.21
N ALA A 115 -22.42 4.78 -8.38
CA ALA A 115 -22.42 6.23 -8.58
C ALA A 115 -23.35 6.98 -7.60
N ALA A 116 -24.52 6.41 -7.31
CA ALA A 116 -25.47 6.94 -6.33
C ALA A 116 -25.02 6.77 -4.85
N GLY A 117 -23.99 5.98 -4.58
CA GLY A 117 -23.54 5.65 -3.23
C GLY A 117 -24.34 4.53 -2.53
N ASP A 118 -25.24 3.84 -3.24
CA ASP A 118 -26.09 2.76 -2.72
C ASP A 118 -25.42 1.38 -2.74
N LEU A 119 -24.22 1.28 -3.31
CA LEU A 119 -23.47 0.04 -3.44
C LEU A 119 -22.01 0.26 -3.04
N ARG A 120 -21.59 -0.44 -2.00
CA ARG A 120 -20.18 -0.50 -1.57
C ARG A 120 -19.57 -1.83 -1.92
N LEU A 121 -18.32 -1.79 -2.35
CA LEU A 121 -17.57 -2.98 -2.73
C LEU A 121 -16.14 -2.90 -2.20
N THR A 122 -15.45 -4.02 -2.16
CA THR A 122 -14.01 -4.06 -1.89
C THR A 122 -13.35 -5.24 -2.59
N LEU A 123 -12.04 -5.19 -2.73
CA LEU A 123 -11.23 -6.25 -3.33
C LEU A 123 -10.61 -7.13 -2.24
N ALA A 124 -10.84 -8.44 -2.35
CA ALA A 124 -10.29 -9.46 -1.48
C ALA A 124 -9.24 -10.28 -2.24
N GLN A 125 -7.98 -9.86 -2.14
CA GLN A 125 -6.85 -10.47 -2.83
C GLN A 125 -5.95 -11.30 -1.91
N LEU A 126 -5.38 -10.66 -0.88
CA LEU A 126 -4.28 -11.21 -0.07
C LEU A 126 -4.75 -12.39 0.78
N GLU A 127 -3.87 -13.37 0.95
CA GLU A 127 -4.12 -14.62 1.66
C GLU A 127 -3.11 -14.84 2.82
N PRO A 128 -3.32 -15.82 3.71
CA PRO A 128 -2.42 -16.11 4.83
C PRO A 128 -0.95 -16.39 4.47
N ASN A 129 -0.66 -16.78 3.22
CA ASN A 129 0.71 -16.92 2.71
C ASN A 129 1.46 -15.57 2.55
N ALA A 130 0.76 -14.44 2.67
CA ALA A 130 1.27 -13.09 2.55
C ALA A 130 2.00 -12.77 1.22
N ARG A 131 1.65 -13.48 0.14
CA ARG A 131 2.20 -13.29 -1.20
C ARG A 131 1.30 -12.36 -2.03
N TRP A 132 1.94 -11.55 -2.86
CA TRP A 132 1.26 -10.57 -3.73
C TRP A 132 1.38 -10.90 -5.23
N ASP A 133 2.05 -11.99 -5.57
CA ASP A 133 2.10 -12.57 -6.90
C ASP A 133 0.94 -13.56 -7.13
N ALA A 134 0.82 -14.08 -8.34
CA ALA A 134 -0.28 -14.96 -8.72
C ALA A 134 -0.31 -16.24 -7.87
N GLU A 135 0.88 -16.76 -7.55
CA GLU A 135 1.07 -17.92 -6.67
C GLU A 135 0.52 -17.70 -5.26
N GLY A 136 0.34 -16.45 -4.84
CA GLY A 136 -0.31 -16.13 -3.57
C GLY A 136 -1.80 -16.40 -3.53
N ILE A 137 -2.46 -16.63 -4.67
CA ILE A 137 -3.89 -16.93 -4.73
C ILE A 137 -4.10 -18.44 -4.61
N GLU A 138 -4.42 -18.92 -3.42
CA GLU A 138 -4.71 -20.34 -3.12
C GLU A 138 -6.20 -20.58 -2.84
N LEU A 139 -7.01 -19.54 -2.62
CA LEU A 139 -8.46 -19.65 -2.42
C LEU A 139 -9.08 -20.44 -3.58
N GLU A 140 -9.71 -21.56 -3.28
CA GLU A 140 -10.23 -22.50 -4.27
C GLU A 140 -11.53 -21.96 -4.88
N ALA A 141 -11.59 -21.94 -6.21
CA ALA A 141 -12.77 -21.65 -7.01
C ALA A 141 -13.14 -22.89 -7.84
N ARG A 142 -13.93 -23.79 -7.25
CA ARG A 142 -14.35 -25.03 -7.91
C ARG A 142 -15.53 -24.79 -8.83
N LYS A 143 -15.38 -25.14 -10.11
CA LYS A 143 -16.48 -25.07 -11.07
C LYS A 143 -17.56 -26.11 -10.73
N VAL A 144 -18.81 -25.68 -10.72
CA VAL A 144 -20.01 -26.52 -10.58
C VAL A 144 -20.98 -26.20 -11.73
N THR A 145 -22.09 -26.95 -11.86
CA THR A 145 -23.02 -26.83 -12.99
C THR A 145 -23.51 -25.39 -13.23
N ASP A 146 -23.86 -24.67 -12.16
CA ASP A 146 -24.47 -23.34 -12.25
C ASP A 146 -23.51 -22.17 -11.91
N GLY A 147 -22.21 -22.45 -11.82
CA GLY A 147 -21.20 -21.45 -11.46
C GLY A 147 -20.02 -22.04 -10.70
N TYR A 148 -19.75 -21.49 -9.51
CA TYR A 148 -18.57 -21.79 -8.71
C TYR A 148 -18.88 -21.97 -7.23
N ARG A 149 -18.04 -22.75 -6.55
CA ARG A 149 -17.94 -22.84 -5.10
C ARG A 149 -16.61 -22.28 -4.65
N LEU A 150 -16.65 -21.29 -3.77
CA LEU A 150 -15.47 -20.62 -3.25
C LEU A 150 -15.16 -21.09 -1.82
N SER A 151 -13.91 -21.50 -1.58
CA SER A 151 -13.43 -21.89 -0.25
C SER A 151 -12.02 -21.41 0.02
N GLY A 152 -11.81 -20.70 1.12
CA GLY A 152 -10.51 -20.16 1.49
C GLY A 152 -10.62 -18.98 2.44
N THR A 153 -9.49 -18.30 2.68
CA THR A 153 -9.43 -17.13 3.57
C THR A 153 -8.72 -15.99 2.88
N LYS A 154 -9.32 -14.80 2.95
CA LYS A 154 -8.71 -13.54 2.54
C LYS A 154 -8.39 -12.72 3.78
N LEU A 155 -7.21 -12.11 3.80
CA LEU A 155 -6.71 -11.31 4.92
C LEU A 155 -6.51 -9.86 4.53
N PHE A 156 -6.67 -8.99 5.52
CA PHE A 156 -6.50 -7.55 5.38
C PHE A 156 -7.39 -6.92 4.30
N VAL A 157 -8.60 -7.44 4.13
CA VAL A 157 -9.58 -6.93 3.15
C VAL A 157 -10.14 -5.61 3.66
N PRO A 158 -9.94 -4.48 2.96
CA PRO A 158 -10.42 -3.18 3.42
C PRO A 158 -11.94 -3.14 3.50
N ASP A 159 -12.46 -2.68 4.62
CA ASP A 159 -13.87 -2.38 4.86
C ASP A 159 -14.86 -3.54 4.63
N ALA A 160 -14.41 -4.80 4.53
CA ALA A 160 -15.26 -5.93 4.15
C ALA A 160 -16.51 -6.11 5.04
N HIS A 161 -16.42 -5.76 6.32
CA HIS A 161 -17.54 -5.77 7.28
C HIS A 161 -18.70 -4.81 6.97
N VAL A 162 -18.51 -3.81 6.10
CA VAL A 162 -19.52 -2.79 5.76
C VAL A 162 -19.87 -2.73 4.28
N VAL A 163 -19.27 -3.56 3.42
CA VAL A 163 -19.58 -3.58 1.98
C VAL A 163 -20.78 -4.46 1.66
N ASP A 164 -21.37 -4.23 0.50
CA ASP A 164 -22.49 -5.00 -0.03
C ASP A 164 -21.99 -6.17 -0.91
N LEU A 165 -20.89 -5.95 -1.66
CA LEU A 165 -20.24 -6.95 -2.51
C LEU A 165 -18.74 -7.07 -2.24
N LEU A 166 -18.21 -8.28 -2.39
CA LEU A 166 -16.79 -8.59 -2.40
C LEU A 166 -16.36 -8.93 -3.83
N VAL A 167 -15.26 -8.35 -4.29
CA VAL A 167 -14.52 -8.83 -5.47
C VAL A 167 -13.48 -9.81 -4.97
N VAL A 168 -13.72 -11.12 -5.11
CA VAL A 168 -12.84 -12.16 -4.57
C VAL A 168 -11.97 -12.74 -5.67
N ALA A 169 -10.65 -12.73 -5.47
CA ALA A 169 -9.73 -13.47 -6.34
C ALA A 169 -9.70 -14.94 -5.90
N GLY A 170 -10.02 -15.87 -6.81
CA GLY A 170 -9.99 -17.31 -6.56
C GLY A 170 -9.34 -18.08 -7.71
N ARG A 171 -8.82 -19.26 -7.41
CA ARG A 171 -8.07 -20.11 -8.32
C ARG A 171 -8.83 -21.39 -8.62
N THR A 172 -8.92 -21.73 -9.90
CA THR A 172 -9.43 -23.05 -10.32
C THR A 172 -8.45 -24.15 -9.91
N PRO A 173 -8.89 -25.25 -9.24
CA PRO A 173 -8.01 -26.33 -8.81
C PRO A 173 -7.09 -26.86 -9.93
N GLY A 174 -5.81 -27.09 -9.60
CA GLY A 174 -4.83 -27.65 -10.53
C GLY A 174 -4.24 -26.68 -11.55
N SER A 175 -4.54 -25.38 -11.44
CA SER A 175 -3.89 -24.33 -12.22
C SER A 175 -2.71 -23.70 -11.46
N GLU A 176 -1.73 -23.16 -12.19
CA GLU A 176 -0.53 -22.54 -11.64
C GLU A 176 -0.34 -21.13 -12.22
N GLY A 177 0.49 -20.29 -11.58
CA GLY A 177 0.76 -18.94 -12.06
C GLY A 177 -0.49 -18.09 -12.18
N GLY A 178 -0.51 -17.19 -13.17
CA GLY A 178 -1.68 -16.33 -13.44
C GLY A 178 -2.86 -17.08 -14.07
N GLU A 179 -2.64 -18.28 -14.59
CA GLU A 179 -3.69 -19.08 -15.23
C GLU A 179 -4.65 -19.64 -14.18
N GLY A 180 -5.94 -19.70 -14.53
CA GLY A 180 -6.98 -20.25 -13.67
C GLY A 180 -7.41 -19.34 -12.51
N VAL A 181 -6.73 -18.20 -12.30
CA VAL A 181 -7.19 -17.13 -11.41
C VAL A 181 -8.37 -16.41 -12.06
N SER A 182 -9.46 -16.23 -11.31
CA SER A 182 -10.66 -15.50 -11.71
C SER A 182 -11.07 -14.52 -10.60
N LEU A 183 -11.77 -13.45 -10.98
CA LEU A 183 -12.36 -12.51 -10.03
C LEU A 183 -13.87 -12.73 -9.96
N PHE A 184 -14.42 -12.81 -8.75
CA PHE A 184 -15.82 -13.14 -8.50
C PHE A 184 -16.51 -12.03 -7.72
N LEU A 185 -17.69 -11.61 -8.16
CA LEU A 185 -18.60 -10.75 -7.41
C LEU A 185 -19.42 -11.59 -6.44
N VAL A 186 -19.18 -11.44 -5.14
CA VAL A 186 -19.84 -12.23 -4.10
C VAL A 186 -20.64 -11.30 -3.21
N ASP A 187 -21.91 -11.61 -2.95
CA ASP A 187 -22.71 -10.86 -1.97
C ASP A 187 -22.09 -11.05 -0.58
N ALA A 188 -21.71 -9.95 0.10
CA ALA A 188 -20.90 -10.00 1.32
C ALA A 188 -21.57 -10.74 2.49
N LYS A 189 -22.90 -10.87 2.44
CA LYS A 189 -23.74 -11.57 3.42
C LYS A 189 -24.17 -12.97 2.96
N SER A 190 -23.54 -13.53 1.93
CA SER A 190 -23.87 -14.87 1.44
C SER A 190 -23.63 -15.92 2.53
N PRO A 191 -24.46 -16.97 2.62
CA PRO A 191 -24.21 -18.10 3.51
C PRO A 191 -22.82 -18.70 3.26
N GLY A 192 -22.10 -19.01 4.35
CA GLY A 192 -20.73 -19.53 4.29
C GLY A 192 -19.64 -18.44 4.33
N ILE A 193 -20.00 -17.16 4.35
CA ILE A 193 -19.05 -16.06 4.57
C ILE A 193 -19.05 -15.67 6.04
N THR A 194 -17.85 -15.60 6.62
CA THR A 194 -17.60 -14.98 7.92
C THR A 194 -16.63 -13.83 7.75
N THR A 195 -16.98 -12.65 8.24
CA THR A 195 -16.12 -11.46 8.21
C THR A 195 -15.78 -11.03 9.62
N THR A 196 -14.48 -10.95 9.90
CA THR A 196 -13.95 -10.58 11.22
C THR A 196 -13.17 -9.27 11.10
N LEU A 197 -13.59 -8.24 11.83
CA LEU A 197 -12.85 -6.98 11.91
C LEU A 197 -11.54 -7.18 12.70
N LEU A 198 -10.42 -6.77 12.11
CA LEU A 198 -9.09 -6.93 12.70
C LEU A 198 -8.70 -5.67 13.49
N LYS A 199 -8.01 -5.88 14.62
CA LYS A 199 -7.39 -4.79 15.39
C LYS A 199 -6.06 -4.40 14.77
N THR A 200 -6.05 -3.29 14.04
CA THR A 200 -4.88 -2.75 13.33
C THR A 200 -4.29 -1.56 14.08
N MET A 201 -3.05 -1.20 13.72
CA MET A 201 -2.39 -0.01 14.25
C MET A 201 -3.07 1.28 13.77
N ASP A 202 -3.35 1.38 12.47
CA ASP A 202 -4.14 2.47 11.92
C ASP A 202 -5.63 2.14 12.06
N GLN A 203 -6.30 2.81 13.00
CA GLN A 203 -7.72 2.63 13.27
C GLN A 203 -8.62 3.45 12.33
N THR A 204 -8.04 4.35 11.53
CA THR A 204 -8.78 5.15 10.55
C THR A 204 -9.12 4.35 9.29
N ARG A 205 -8.51 3.17 9.10
CA ARG A 205 -8.86 2.19 8.08
C ARG A 205 -9.27 0.88 8.75
N LYS A 206 -10.41 0.34 8.35
CA LYS A 206 -10.90 -0.93 8.88
C LYS A 206 -10.44 -2.06 7.95
N LEU A 207 -9.70 -3.02 8.49
CA LEU A 207 -9.23 -4.20 7.76
C LEU A 207 -9.89 -5.44 8.33
N CYS A 208 -10.29 -6.37 7.46
CA CYS A 208 -11.00 -7.56 7.85
C CYS A 208 -10.30 -8.85 7.40
N GLU A 209 -10.51 -9.92 8.14
CA GLU A 209 -10.40 -11.28 7.64
C GLU A 209 -11.75 -11.69 7.05
N VAL A 210 -11.74 -12.35 5.89
CA VAL A 210 -12.93 -12.89 5.24
C VAL A 210 -12.69 -14.37 4.97
N VAL A 211 -13.45 -15.21 5.67
CA VAL A 211 -13.42 -16.67 5.50
C VAL A 211 -14.62 -17.07 4.64
N LEU A 212 -14.34 -17.82 3.56
CA LEU A 212 -15.34 -18.37 2.66
C LEU A 212 -15.37 -19.90 2.83
N GLN A 213 -16.54 -20.45 3.12
CA GLN A 213 -16.77 -21.88 3.29
C GLN A 213 -17.86 -22.33 2.31
N ASP A 214 -17.44 -22.94 1.20
CA ASP A 214 -18.33 -23.48 0.15
C ASP A 214 -19.36 -22.48 -0.39
N VAL A 215 -18.96 -21.22 -0.54
CA VAL A 215 -19.86 -20.12 -0.96
C VAL A 215 -20.24 -20.30 -2.43
N SER A 216 -21.55 -20.32 -2.71
CA SER A 216 -22.08 -20.45 -4.07
C SER A 216 -22.01 -19.12 -4.81
N VAL A 217 -21.38 -19.12 -5.99
CA VAL A 217 -21.28 -17.95 -6.86
C VAL A 217 -21.79 -18.31 -8.26
N PRO A 218 -22.88 -17.69 -8.73
CA PRO A 218 -23.39 -17.91 -10.08
C PRO A 218 -22.37 -17.55 -11.17
N ALA A 219 -22.47 -18.19 -12.34
CA ALA A 219 -21.54 -17.94 -13.45
C ALA A 219 -21.57 -16.49 -13.97
N ASP A 220 -22.71 -15.80 -13.89
CA ASP A 220 -22.86 -14.39 -14.29
C ASP A 220 -22.19 -13.40 -13.32
N ARG A 221 -21.62 -13.89 -12.21
CA ARG A 221 -20.88 -13.09 -11.23
C ARG A 221 -19.36 -13.15 -11.41
N VAL A 222 -18.86 -13.84 -12.43
CA VAL A 222 -17.43 -13.77 -12.80
C VAL A 222 -17.16 -12.43 -13.51
N LEU A 223 -16.09 -11.73 -13.11
CA LEU A 223 -15.62 -10.53 -13.82
C LEU A 223 -14.63 -10.94 -14.91
N GLY A 224 -14.83 -10.42 -16.11
CA GLY A 224 -14.03 -10.76 -17.28
C GLY A 224 -14.18 -12.22 -17.70
N GLU A 225 -13.15 -12.76 -18.33
CA GLU A 225 -13.13 -14.16 -18.76
C GLU A 225 -12.62 -15.08 -17.63
N PRO A 226 -13.32 -16.20 -17.34
CA PRO A 226 -12.86 -17.18 -16.37
C PRO A 226 -11.42 -17.65 -16.65
N GLY A 227 -10.58 -17.67 -15.63
CA GLY A 227 -9.18 -18.08 -15.71
C GLY A 227 -8.21 -17.00 -16.21
N LYS A 228 -8.71 -15.81 -16.60
CA LYS A 228 -7.90 -14.64 -17.02
C LYS A 228 -8.03 -13.45 -16.06
N GLY A 229 -8.42 -13.70 -14.81
CA GLY A 229 -8.62 -12.68 -13.79
C GLY A 229 -7.32 -12.03 -13.29
N TRP A 230 -6.16 -12.68 -13.45
CA TRP A 230 -4.89 -12.14 -12.95
C TRP A 230 -4.49 -10.83 -13.66
N GLN A 231 -4.58 -10.75 -15.00
CA GLN A 231 -4.22 -9.51 -15.70
C GLN A 231 -5.17 -8.35 -15.36
N LEU A 232 -6.45 -8.66 -15.14
CA LEU A 232 -7.43 -7.67 -14.65
C LEU A 232 -7.06 -7.19 -13.24
N LEU A 233 -6.72 -8.13 -12.35
CA LEU A 233 -6.29 -7.82 -10.98
C LEU A 233 -5.03 -6.94 -10.96
N GLU A 234 -4.05 -7.20 -11.83
CA GLU A 234 -2.86 -6.34 -11.97
C GLU A 234 -3.24 -4.90 -12.32
N ARG A 235 -4.14 -4.70 -13.31
CA ARG A 235 -4.61 -3.35 -13.69
C ARG A 235 -5.34 -2.63 -12.56
N ILE A 236 -6.18 -3.35 -11.80
CA ILE A 236 -6.91 -2.80 -10.65
C ILE A 236 -5.90 -2.38 -9.56
N VAL A 237 -4.94 -3.25 -9.26
CA VAL A 237 -3.91 -2.97 -8.25
C VAL A 237 -3.01 -1.82 -8.65
N ASP A 238 -2.66 -1.66 -9.94
CA ASP A 238 -1.84 -0.53 -10.38
C ASP A 238 -2.58 0.80 -10.21
N ARG A 239 -3.89 0.86 -10.49
CA ARG A 239 -4.73 2.01 -10.15
C ARG A 239 -4.85 2.21 -8.64
N GLY A 240 -4.98 1.13 -7.88
CA GLY A 240 -4.94 1.13 -6.41
C GLY A 240 -3.68 1.79 -5.87
N LYS A 241 -2.49 1.41 -6.38
CA LYS A 241 -1.20 2.01 -6.02
C LYS A 241 -1.18 3.51 -6.27
N VAL A 242 -1.65 3.95 -7.43
CA VAL A 242 -1.69 5.39 -7.74
C VAL A 242 -2.66 6.13 -6.82
N GLY A 243 -3.84 5.56 -6.56
CA GLY A 243 -4.82 6.16 -5.67
C GLY A 243 -4.29 6.31 -4.24
N ILE A 244 -3.63 5.28 -3.69
CA ILE A 244 -3.06 5.36 -2.34
C ILE A 244 -1.89 6.37 -2.32
N CYS A 245 -1.08 6.46 -3.38
CA CYS A 245 -0.05 7.49 -3.50
C CYS A 245 -0.62 8.91 -3.42
N ALA A 246 -1.79 9.15 -4.02
CA ALA A 246 -2.47 10.44 -3.92
C ALA A 246 -2.82 10.78 -2.46
N GLU A 247 -3.45 9.84 -1.74
CA GLU A 247 -3.73 10.02 -0.31
C GLU A 247 -2.45 10.23 0.51
N MET A 248 -1.35 9.54 0.17
CA MET A 248 -0.05 9.70 0.82
C MET A 248 0.56 11.08 0.57
N CYS A 249 0.44 11.62 -0.65
CA CYS A 249 0.87 12.99 -0.98
C CYS A 249 0.12 14.02 -0.13
N GLY A 250 -1.21 13.87 -0.03
CA GLY A 250 -2.03 14.73 0.79
C GLY A 250 -1.67 14.67 2.27
N GLY A 251 -1.53 13.45 2.81
CA GLY A 251 -1.13 13.24 4.19
C GLY A 251 0.26 13.82 4.50
N ALA A 252 1.23 13.64 3.61
CA ALA A 252 2.58 14.17 3.77
C ALA A 252 2.60 15.71 3.71
N ALA A 253 1.86 16.31 2.78
CA ALA A 253 1.70 17.76 2.69
C ALA A 253 1.09 18.34 3.97
N ARG A 254 0.07 17.69 4.54
CA ARG A 254 -0.54 18.16 5.79
C ARG A 254 0.40 18.04 6.98
N VAL A 255 1.20 16.97 7.05
CA VAL A 255 2.25 16.83 8.09
C VAL A 255 3.27 17.96 8.00
N LEU A 256 3.74 18.28 6.80
CA LEU A 256 4.69 19.38 6.59
C LEU A 256 4.10 20.72 7.05
N GLU A 257 2.86 21.01 6.67
CA GLU A 257 2.16 22.24 7.07
C GLU A 257 2.07 22.38 8.59
N MET A 258 1.54 21.36 9.28
CA MET A 258 1.44 21.36 10.75
C MET A 258 2.82 21.55 11.40
N SER A 259 3.86 20.92 10.85
CA SER A 259 5.23 21.02 11.36
C SER A 259 5.81 22.42 11.19
N VAL A 260 5.58 23.05 10.04
CA VAL A 260 6.01 24.43 9.79
C VAL A 260 5.25 25.41 10.67
N GLU A 261 3.92 25.24 10.81
CA GLU A 261 3.08 26.04 11.70
C GLU A 261 3.57 25.95 13.15
N TYR A 262 3.78 24.74 13.67
CA TYR A 262 4.30 24.52 15.02
C TYR A 262 5.70 25.10 15.21
N ALA A 263 6.58 24.94 14.21
CA ALA A 263 7.94 25.45 14.28
C ALA A 263 8.02 26.99 14.36
N LYS A 264 7.03 27.69 13.79
CA LYS A 264 6.95 29.17 13.83
C LYS A 264 6.57 29.70 15.21
N VAL A 265 5.80 28.95 15.99
CA VAL A 265 5.20 29.44 17.25
C VAL A 265 5.83 28.82 18.50
N ARG A 266 6.37 27.60 18.42
CA ARG A 266 6.94 26.92 19.57
C ARG A 266 8.30 27.53 19.93
N GLU A 267 8.46 28.02 21.15
CA GLU A 267 9.72 28.57 21.63
C GLU A 267 10.53 27.59 22.50
N GLN A 268 11.84 27.52 22.26
CA GLN A 268 12.83 26.87 23.12
C GLN A 268 14.13 27.68 23.08
N PHE A 269 14.85 27.71 24.19
CA PHE A 269 16.08 28.52 24.32
C PHE A 269 15.86 30.00 23.94
N GLY A 270 14.69 30.55 24.30
CA GLY A 270 14.37 31.97 24.14
C GLY A 270 14.01 32.42 22.70
N ARG A 271 13.73 31.49 21.78
CA ARG A 271 13.30 31.83 20.41
C ARG A 271 12.45 30.71 19.77
N PRO A 272 11.70 30.99 18.68
CA PRO A 272 10.99 29.97 17.93
C PRO A 272 11.91 28.86 17.41
N ILE A 273 11.47 27.60 17.47
CA ILE A 273 12.29 26.46 17.06
C ILE A 273 12.59 26.46 15.56
N GLY A 274 11.75 27.09 14.74
CA GLY A 274 11.97 27.28 13.30
C GLY A 274 13.17 28.18 12.96
N SER A 275 13.78 28.86 13.95
CA SER A 275 15.03 29.60 13.77
C SER A 275 16.29 28.72 13.84
N PHE A 276 16.18 27.48 14.34
CA PHE A 276 17.31 26.56 14.37
C PHE A 276 17.48 25.90 13.00
N GLN A 277 18.70 25.96 12.45
CA GLN A 277 19.03 25.42 11.14
C GLN A 277 18.65 23.92 10.99
N ALA A 278 18.78 23.14 12.06
CA ALA A 278 18.39 21.73 12.05
C ALA A 278 16.89 21.51 11.79
N ILE A 279 16.02 22.39 12.28
CA ILE A 279 14.57 22.34 12.02
C ILE A 279 14.27 22.84 10.60
N GLN A 280 14.93 23.92 10.17
CA GLN A 280 14.79 24.44 8.80
C GLN A 280 15.14 23.38 7.75
N HIS A 281 16.27 22.68 7.93
CA HIS A 281 16.70 21.60 7.04
C HIS A 281 15.69 20.45 6.99
N LYS A 282 15.11 20.07 8.13
CA LYS A 282 14.05 19.05 8.17
C LYS A 282 12.83 19.49 7.37
N CYS A 283 12.33 20.70 7.59
CA CYS A 283 11.19 21.23 6.83
C CYS A 283 11.47 21.36 5.34
N ALA A 284 12.68 21.80 4.95
CA ALA A 284 13.08 21.90 3.55
C ALA A 284 13.16 20.52 2.88
N ASN A 285 13.73 19.52 3.56
CA ASN A 285 13.81 18.16 3.03
C ASN A 285 12.43 17.52 2.89
N MET A 286 11.55 17.69 3.89
CA MET A 286 10.15 17.23 3.80
C MET A 286 9.42 17.87 2.63
N LEU A 287 9.64 19.17 2.36
CA LEU A 287 9.05 19.84 1.19
C LEU A 287 9.50 19.19 -0.12
N VAL A 288 10.81 18.92 -0.27
CA VAL A 288 11.34 18.25 -1.46
C VAL A 288 10.72 16.86 -1.66
N GLU A 289 10.57 16.10 -0.57
CA GLU A 289 9.94 14.77 -0.60
C GLU A 289 8.45 14.84 -1.00
N VAL A 290 7.71 15.81 -0.47
CA VAL A 290 6.29 16.03 -0.80
C VAL A 290 6.11 16.38 -2.27
N GLU A 291 6.88 17.34 -2.80
CA GLU A 291 6.74 17.77 -4.20
C GLU A 291 7.22 16.71 -5.19
N SER A 292 8.25 15.94 -4.82
CA SER A 292 8.69 14.77 -5.60
C SER A 292 7.64 13.66 -5.61
N SER A 293 6.95 13.44 -4.48
CA SER A 293 5.87 12.44 -4.37
C SER A 293 4.68 12.81 -5.27
N LYS A 294 4.28 14.09 -5.28
CA LYS A 294 3.24 14.60 -6.18
C LYS A 294 3.61 14.39 -7.65
N SER A 295 4.83 14.76 -8.03
CA SER A 295 5.33 14.62 -9.40
C SER A 295 5.27 13.16 -9.87
N ALA A 296 5.76 12.22 -9.05
CA ALA A 296 5.72 10.79 -9.37
C ALA A 296 4.28 10.26 -9.45
N THR A 297 3.41 10.69 -8.53
CA THR A 297 2.00 10.26 -8.47
C THR A 297 1.22 10.76 -9.68
N TYR A 298 1.36 12.03 -10.06
CA TYR A 298 0.63 12.61 -11.19
C TYR A 298 1.07 11.99 -12.53
N TYR A 299 2.36 11.72 -12.69
CA TYR A 299 2.83 10.98 -13.86
C TYR A 299 2.27 9.56 -13.91
N ALA A 300 2.26 8.84 -12.78
CA ALA A 300 1.67 7.50 -12.73
C ALA A 300 0.16 7.52 -12.99
N ALA A 301 -0.56 8.55 -12.52
CA ALA A 301 -1.97 8.77 -12.80
C ALA A 301 -2.25 8.97 -14.29
N TRP A 302 -1.48 9.86 -14.93
CA TRP A 302 -1.55 10.07 -16.37
C TRP A 302 -1.25 8.78 -17.14
N ALA A 303 -0.24 8.01 -16.71
CA ALA A 303 0.14 6.76 -17.35
C ALA A 303 -1.01 5.73 -17.31
N VAL A 304 -1.56 5.45 -16.13
CA VAL A 304 -2.66 4.47 -15.98
C VAL A 304 -3.94 4.92 -16.70
N ALA A 305 -4.22 6.23 -16.74
CA ALA A 305 -5.35 6.80 -17.47
C ALA A 305 -5.24 6.57 -18.98
N ASN A 306 -4.04 6.78 -19.54
CA ASN A 306 -3.78 6.67 -20.97
C ASN A 306 -3.39 5.26 -21.42
N GLY A 307 -3.29 4.30 -20.49
CA GLY A 307 -2.98 2.91 -20.79
C GLY A 307 -1.61 2.70 -21.43
N VAL A 308 -0.63 3.56 -21.11
CA VAL A 308 0.73 3.45 -21.67
C VAL A 308 1.45 2.20 -21.14
N ALA A 309 2.37 1.64 -21.92
CA ALA A 309 3.01 0.36 -21.60
C ALA A 309 3.78 0.38 -20.27
N GLU A 310 4.35 1.53 -19.91
CA GLU A 310 5.11 1.75 -18.69
C GLU A 310 4.24 1.99 -17.44
N SER A 311 2.91 2.03 -17.56
CA SER A 311 2.00 2.31 -16.43
C SER A 311 2.26 1.46 -15.19
N PRO A 312 2.48 0.12 -15.29
CA PRO A 312 2.77 -0.70 -14.11
C PRO A 312 4.07 -0.31 -13.41
N LEU A 313 5.09 0.09 -14.18
CA LEU A 313 6.37 0.55 -13.65
C LEU A 313 6.22 1.90 -12.98
N ALA A 314 5.55 2.85 -13.63
CA ALA A 314 5.26 4.18 -13.08
C ALA A 314 4.48 4.09 -11.75
N ALA A 315 3.43 3.26 -11.69
CA ALA A 315 2.66 3.03 -10.48
C ALA A 315 3.51 2.40 -9.36
N ALA A 316 4.37 1.43 -9.68
CA ALA A 316 5.27 0.80 -8.71
C ALA A 316 6.34 1.79 -8.18
N MET A 317 6.94 2.59 -9.05
CA MET A 317 7.94 3.61 -8.68
C MET A 317 7.31 4.70 -7.81
N ALA A 318 6.15 5.21 -8.19
CA ALA A 318 5.40 6.18 -7.39
C ALA A 318 5.08 5.60 -6.01
N LYS A 319 4.59 4.36 -5.94
CA LYS A 319 4.29 3.70 -4.66
C LYS A 319 5.51 3.51 -3.79
N ALA A 320 6.63 3.11 -4.37
CA ALA A 320 7.88 2.98 -3.63
C ALA A 320 8.33 4.32 -3.03
N TYR A 321 8.39 5.37 -3.85
CA TYR A 321 8.83 6.69 -3.43
C TYR A 321 7.91 7.32 -2.39
N CYS A 322 6.59 7.35 -2.65
CA CYS A 322 5.61 7.94 -1.74
C CYS A 322 5.57 7.22 -0.39
N SER A 323 5.83 5.90 -0.39
CA SER A 323 5.90 5.12 0.86
C SER A 323 7.05 5.53 1.76
N ASP A 324 8.25 5.71 1.20
CA ASP A 324 9.38 6.19 1.97
C ASP A 324 9.24 7.65 2.36
N ALA A 325 8.82 8.51 1.43
CA ALA A 325 8.63 9.94 1.65
C ALA A 325 7.60 10.21 2.77
N TYR A 326 6.41 9.59 2.70
CA TYR A 326 5.37 9.86 3.69
C TYR A 326 5.73 9.29 5.07
N ARG A 327 6.33 8.09 5.13
CA ARG A 327 6.84 7.53 6.39
C ARG A 327 7.90 8.45 7.01
N HIS A 328 8.83 8.94 6.21
CA HIS A 328 9.91 9.81 6.68
C HIS A 328 9.36 11.16 7.13
N THR A 329 8.57 11.83 6.29
CA THR A 329 7.90 13.11 6.60
C THR A 329 7.05 13.01 7.86
N ALA A 330 6.25 11.95 8.04
CA ALA A 330 5.47 11.74 9.27
C ALA A 330 6.35 11.52 10.51
N GLY A 331 7.47 10.80 10.37
CA GLY A 331 8.44 10.61 11.46
C GLY A 331 9.12 11.91 11.86
N GLU A 332 9.53 12.72 10.88
CA GLU A 332 10.09 14.05 11.10
C GLU A 332 9.07 15.01 11.69
N GLY A 333 7.80 14.91 11.27
CA GLY A 333 6.69 15.63 11.89
C GLY A 333 6.58 15.35 13.38
N ILE A 334 6.61 14.08 13.81
CA ILE A 334 6.66 13.72 15.25
C ILE A 334 7.88 14.35 15.91
N GLN A 335 9.06 14.25 15.28
CA GLN A 335 10.31 14.74 15.86
C GLN A 335 10.33 16.26 16.06
N ILE A 336 9.77 17.03 15.11
CA ILE A 336 9.66 18.50 15.19
C ILE A 336 8.70 18.92 16.31
N HIS A 337 7.60 18.18 16.48
CA HIS A 337 6.66 18.44 17.57
C HIS A 337 7.22 18.00 18.94
N GLY A 338 8.17 17.06 18.95
CA GLY A 338 8.77 16.52 20.16
C GLY A 338 7.77 15.67 20.94
N GLY A 339 7.77 15.78 22.27
CA GLY A 339 6.93 14.95 23.13
C GLY A 339 5.44 14.99 22.78
N ILE A 340 4.89 16.18 22.48
CA ILE A 340 3.45 16.34 22.18
C ILE A 340 3.03 15.58 20.91
N GLY A 341 3.92 15.46 19.91
CA GLY A 341 3.66 14.75 18.66
C GLY A 341 3.43 13.24 18.83
N PHE A 342 3.80 12.68 19.99
CA PHE A 342 3.58 11.29 20.37
C PHE A 342 2.41 11.09 21.34
N THR A 343 1.74 12.17 21.76
CA THR A 343 0.58 12.11 22.66
C THR A 343 -0.74 12.10 21.89
N TRP A 344 -1.82 11.69 22.55
CA TRP A 344 -3.18 11.76 21.99
C TRP A 344 -3.72 13.19 21.86
N GLU A 345 -3.07 14.19 22.46
CA GLU A 345 -3.48 15.60 22.40
C GLU A 345 -3.18 16.25 21.04
N HIS A 346 -2.30 15.65 20.24
CA HIS A 346 -1.93 16.14 18.92
C HIS A 346 -2.29 15.12 17.83
N ASP A 347 -2.58 15.55 16.61
CA ASP A 347 -3.03 14.65 15.54
C ASP A 347 -1.88 13.96 14.79
N MET A 348 -0.63 14.40 14.98
CA MET A 348 0.55 13.92 14.24
C MET A 348 0.71 12.39 14.26
N HIS A 349 0.44 11.74 15.40
CA HIS A 349 0.55 10.29 15.51
C HIS A 349 -0.48 9.54 14.62
N ILE A 350 -1.60 10.17 14.27
CA ILE A 350 -2.61 9.59 13.36
C ILE A 350 -2.04 9.54 11.95
N TYR A 351 -1.42 10.63 11.47
CA TYR A 351 -0.75 10.67 10.17
C TYR A 351 0.41 9.66 10.10
N PHE A 352 1.20 9.50 11.16
CA PHE A 352 2.26 8.49 11.19
C PHE A 352 1.72 7.07 11.07
N LYS A 353 0.65 6.74 11.80
CA LYS A 353 -0.01 5.43 11.71
C LYS A 353 -0.58 5.19 10.30
N ARG A 354 -1.23 6.20 9.69
CA ARG A 354 -1.72 6.13 8.31
C ARG A 354 -0.58 5.97 7.31
N ALA A 355 0.53 6.70 7.46
CA ALA A 355 1.71 6.56 6.63
C ALA A 355 2.27 5.13 6.67
N LYS A 356 2.43 4.58 7.88
CA LYS A 356 2.95 3.22 8.04
C LYS A 356 1.97 2.14 7.54
N SER A 357 0.66 2.35 7.70
CA SER A 357 -0.34 1.45 7.11
C SER A 357 -0.32 1.50 5.59
N SER A 358 -0.18 2.69 4.99
CA SER A 358 -0.17 2.89 3.54
C SER A 358 1.14 2.40 2.90
N GLU A 359 2.25 2.41 3.63
CA GLU A 359 3.52 1.82 3.18
C GLU A 359 3.40 0.31 2.90
N VAL A 360 2.68 -0.42 3.76
CA VAL A 360 2.53 -1.88 3.68
C VAL A 360 1.28 -2.34 2.92
N GLY A 361 0.24 -1.49 2.88
CA GLY A 361 -0.99 -1.74 2.14
C GLY A 361 -0.78 -1.74 0.62
N ASP A 362 -1.60 -2.50 -0.09
CA ASP A 362 -1.66 -2.58 -1.56
C ASP A 362 -0.34 -2.97 -2.26
N ARG A 363 0.32 -4.00 -1.71
CA ARG A 363 1.67 -4.52 -2.04
C ARG A 363 2.82 -3.70 -1.41
N PRO A 364 3.64 -4.31 -0.52
CA PRO A 364 4.90 -3.73 -0.07
C PRO A 364 5.85 -3.45 -1.24
N VAL A 365 6.69 -2.45 -1.05
CA VAL A 365 7.79 -1.98 -1.94
C VAL A 365 8.81 -3.08 -2.32
N ALA A 366 8.69 -4.29 -1.79
CA ALA A 366 9.67 -5.37 -1.92
C ALA A 366 9.71 -6.10 -3.30
N HIS A 367 9.04 -5.59 -4.34
CA HIS A 367 9.10 -6.18 -5.70
C HIS A 367 9.82 -5.28 -6.73
N TRP A 368 10.99 -4.76 -6.38
CA TRP A 368 11.97 -4.30 -7.39
C TRP A 368 12.39 -5.41 -8.35
N GLN A 369 12.21 -6.69 -7.98
CA GLN A 369 12.61 -7.85 -8.80
C GLN A 369 11.66 -8.19 -9.96
N VAL A 370 10.48 -7.57 -10.07
CA VAL A 370 9.54 -7.85 -11.20
C VAL A 370 9.73 -6.86 -12.35
N GLY A 371 10.09 -5.61 -12.06
CA GLY A 371 10.51 -4.64 -13.08
C GLY A 371 11.78 -5.11 -13.81
N ALA A 372 12.79 -5.51 -13.04
CA ALA A 372 14.05 -6.02 -13.60
C ALA A 372 13.86 -7.26 -14.51
N ARG A 373 12.94 -8.18 -14.17
CA ARG A 373 12.65 -9.35 -15.03
C ARG A 373 11.87 -9.02 -16.30
N ARG A 374 11.09 -7.93 -16.32
CA ARG A 374 10.38 -7.49 -17.53
C ARG A 374 11.29 -6.74 -18.49
N GLU A 375 12.26 -5.98 -17.99
CA GLU A 375 13.29 -5.35 -18.82
C GLU A 375 14.24 -6.39 -19.44
N ASP A 376 14.65 -7.42 -18.67
CA ASP A 376 15.49 -8.51 -19.19
C ASP A 376 14.81 -9.38 -20.25
N ALA A 377 13.46 -9.46 -20.25
CA ALA A 377 12.69 -10.19 -21.27
C ALA A 377 12.47 -9.39 -22.57
N GLY A 378 12.74 -8.09 -22.57
CA GLY A 378 12.63 -7.19 -23.72
C GLY A 378 13.95 -6.89 -24.43
N GLY A 379 15.04 -7.55 -24.06
CA GLY A 379 16.38 -7.32 -24.61
C GLY A 379 16.43 -7.50 -26.13
N VAL A 380 16.49 -6.39 -26.85
CA VAL A 380 16.91 -6.32 -28.25
C VAL A 380 18.27 -7.02 -28.35
N ARG A 381 18.36 -8.06 -29.18
CA ARG A 381 19.64 -8.70 -29.53
C ARG A 381 20.50 -7.67 -30.26
N GLU A 382 21.49 -7.12 -29.59
CA GLU A 382 22.58 -6.41 -30.25
C GLU A 382 23.44 -7.42 -31.02
N ASP A 383 23.58 -7.18 -32.32
CA ASP A 383 24.47 -7.93 -33.23
C ASP A 383 25.92 -7.49 -32.98
N PRO A 384 26.84 -8.37 -32.52
CA PRO A 384 28.19 -7.97 -32.16
C PRO A 384 29.05 -7.89 -33.42
N GLY A 385 29.01 -6.76 -34.12
CA GLY A 385 29.63 -6.71 -35.45
C GLY A 385 30.04 -5.37 -36.05
N VAL A 386 30.20 -4.27 -35.31
CA VAL A 386 30.84 -3.06 -35.89
C VAL A 386 31.61 -2.25 -34.84
N ARG A 387 32.94 -2.17 -34.98
CA ARG A 387 33.78 -1.22 -34.22
C ARG A 387 33.76 0.15 -34.89
N PRO A 388 33.61 1.28 -34.17
CA PRO A 388 33.77 2.59 -34.79
C PRO A 388 35.25 2.97 -34.85
N GLY A 389 35.80 3.04 -36.06
CA GLY A 389 37.04 3.76 -36.32
C GLY A 389 36.76 5.26 -36.38
N GLY A 390 37.51 6.05 -35.63
CA GLY A 390 37.51 7.49 -35.76
C GLY A 390 38.25 7.93 -37.03
N GLU A 391 37.85 9.05 -37.60
CA GLU A 391 38.71 10.20 -37.88
C GLU A 391 37.93 11.34 -38.54
N GLY A 392 38.54 12.52 -38.47
CA GLY A 392 37.91 13.83 -38.67
C GLY A 392 37.52 14.15 -40.11
N GLY A 393 36.66 15.16 -40.23
CA GLY A 393 36.31 15.74 -41.50
C GLY A 393 37.45 16.56 -42.09
N GLN A 394 37.76 16.30 -43.36
CA GLN A 394 38.03 17.32 -44.38
C GLN A 394 37.34 16.90 -45.68
N SER A 395 36.65 17.86 -46.31
CA SER A 395 35.91 17.75 -47.58
C SER A 395 36.88 17.80 -48.79
N PRO A 396 36.44 17.81 -50.07
CA PRO A 396 35.28 17.20 -50.75
C PRO A 396 35.75 16.34 -51.97
N LEU A 397 34.84 15.71 -52.73
CA LEU A 397 34.73 15.83 -54.21
C LEU A 397 33.77 14.80 -54.83
N LEU A 398 32.71 15.34 -55.44
CA LEU A 398 32.15 15.05 -56.77
C LEU A 398 31.95 13.60 -57.30
N ARG A 399 30.68 13.40 -57.70
CA ARG A 399 30.12 12.66 -58.87
C ARG A 399 29.57 11.24 -58.67
N ARG A 400 28.22 11.23 -58.64
CA ARG A 400 27.26 10.48 -59.48
C ARG A 400 27.80 9.31 -60.32
N GLY A 401 27.12 8.16 -60.21
CA GLY A 401 26.54 7.50 -61.38
C GLY A 401 26.51 5.95 -61.38
N ALA A 402 25.28 5.43 -61.52
CA ALA A 402 24.89 4.19 -62.23
C ALA A 402 24.81 2.83 -61.48
N GLN A 403 23.60 2.26 -61.55
CA GLN A 403 23.18 0.84 -61.41
C GLN A 403 23.66 -0.02 -62.62
N PRO A 404 23.21 -1.29 -62.88
CA PRO A 404 22.65 -2.41 -62.06
C PRO A 404 23.28 -3.81 -62.41
N GLY A 405 22.78 -4.90 -61.80
CA GLY A 405 22.83 -6.27 -62.37
C GLY A 405 22.81 -7.41 -61.32
N ALA A 406 21.71 -8.18 -61.20
CA ALA A 406 21.52 -9.59 -61.62
C ALA A 406 22.47 -10.61 -60.95
N SER A 407 22.05 -11.70 -60.30
CA SER A 407 21.33 -12.86 -60.86
C SER A 407 21.26 -14.02 -59.82
N HIS A 408 20.25 -14.91 -59.99
CA HIS A 408 20.10 -16.37 -59.72
C HIS A 408 20.92 -17.07 -58.57
N VAL A 409 20.45 -18.12 -57.87
CA VAL A 409 20.00 -19.48 -58.27
C VAL A 409 19.34 -20.18 -57.06
N SER A 410 18.58 -21.24 -57.38
CA SER A 410 17.64 -22.17 -56.74
C SER A 410 18.10 -23.20 -55.68
N HIS A 411 17.06 -23.81 -55.05
CA HIS A 411 16.77 -25.23 -54.70
C HIS A 411 16.34 -25.44 -53.24
N ASP A 412 15.09 -25.85 -52.96
CA ASP A 412 14.53 -27.25 -52.97
C ASP A 412 15.19 -28.13 -51.89
N ASP A 413 14.52 -29.01 -51.14
CA ASP A 413 13.13 -29.40 -50.89
C ASP A 413 13.23 -30.49 -49.78
N GLY A 414 12.12 -30.90 -49.16
CA GLY A 414 12.02 -32.28 -48.66
C GLY A 414 11.74 -32.51 -47.17
N ALA A 415 10.63 -33.20 -46.94
CA ALA A 415 9.95 -33.50 -45.67
C ALA A 415 10.12 -34.96 -45.20
N LEU A 416 9.32 -35.32 -44.18
CA LEU A 416 8.83 -36.67 -43.74
C LEU A 416 9.65 -37.37 -42.62
N ASP A 417 9.11 -38.16 -41.67
CA ASP A 417 7.76 -38.53 -41.18
C ASP A 417 7.94 -39.54 -39.99
N ARG A 418 6.87 -39.74 -39.19
CA ARG A 418 6.47 -40.90 -38.32
C ARG A 418 6.97 -41.12 -36.86
N ARG A 419 5.94 -41.38 -36.02
CA ARG A 419 5.86 -41.84 -34.59
C ARG A 419 5.83 -43.41 -34.50
N PRO A 420 5.28 -44.13 -33.47
CA PRO A 420 4.98 -43.91 -32.01
C PRO A 420 5.27 -45.14 -31.06
N GLY A 421 4.91 -45.03 -29.76
CA GLY A 421 4.57 -46.14 -28.82
C GLY A 421 5.40 -46.15 -27.51
N GLY A 422 4.92 -46.40 -26.28
CA GLY A 422 3.61 -46.83 -25.73
C GLY A 422 3.61 -46.72 -24.18
N GLU A 423 2.46 -46.98 -23.57
CA GLU A 423 2.10 -47.00 -22.12
C GLU A 423 1.49 -48.41 -21.81
N PRO A 424 0.96 -48.78 -20.60
CA PRO A 424 1.08 -48.26 -19.22
C PRO A 424 1.19 -49.39 -18.13
N GLU A 425 1.24 -49.07 -16.84
CA GLU A 425 0.78 -49.99 -15.77
C GLU A 425 0.22 -49.28 -14.52
N ARG A 426 -0.81 -49.90 -13.89
CA ARG A 426 -1.69 -49.42 -12.81
C ARG A 426 -1.48 -50.22 -11.51
N ARG A 427 -1.96 -49.64 -10.37
CA ARG A 427 -2.67 -50.23 -9.17
C ARG A 427 -2.17 -49.58 -7.87
N GLU A 428 -2.88 -49.41 -6.76
CA GLU A 428 -4.29 -49.48 -6.32
C GLU A 428 -4.35 -48.85 -4.91
N ALA A 429 -5.54 -48.44 -4.48
CA ALA A 429 -5.86 -47.74 -3.24
C ALA A 429 -5.84 -48.59 -1.95
N ARG A 430 -5.83 -47.94 -0.77
CA ARG A 430 -6.65 -48.27 0.43
C ARG A 430 -6.47 -47.27 1.60
N SER A 431 -7.59 -46.72 2.07
CA SER A 431 -7.93 -46.39 3.49
C SER A 431 -9.08 -47.36 3.88
N PRO A 432 -9.60 -47.51 5.15
CA PRO A 432 -10.07 -46.40 6.01
C PRO A 432 -10.19 -46.66 7.56
N GLN A 433 -10.61 -45.62 8.32
CA GLN A 433 -11.39 -45.59 9.60
C GLN A 433 -10.74 -46.19 10.90
N GLY A 434 -10.98 -45.73 12.13
CA GLY A 434 -11.86 -44.70 12.72
C GLY A 434 -11.83 -44.73 14.28
N ALA A 435 -12.64 -43.84 14.91
CA ALA A 435 -13.10 -43.83 16.33
C ALA A 435 -12.08 -43.43 17.44
N SER A 436 -12.41 -42.76 18.56
CA SER A 436 -13.66 -42.35 19.20
C SER A 436 -13.42 -41.23 20.24
N ARG A 437 -14.52 -40.60 20.66
CA ARG A 437 -14.69 -39.53 21.66
C ARG A 437 -14.30 -39.96 23.09
N ARG A 438 -13.80 -39.02 23.91
CA ARG A 438 -14.23 -38.84 25.32
C ARG A 438 -14.15 -37.38 25.76
N ALA A 439 -15.29 -36.91 26.27
CA ALA A 439 -15.46 -35.67 26.99
C ALA A 439 -14.82 -35.76 28.38
N GLY A 440 -14.21 -34.66 28.82
CA GLY A 440 -13.73 -34.48 30.19
C GLY A 440 -13.77 -32.99 30.53
N VAL A 441 -14.81 -32.59 31.23
CA VAL A 441 -14.93 -31.27 31.87
C VAL A 441 -13.85 -31.18 32.95
N ARG A 442 -12.97 -30.19 32.87
CA ARG A 442 -12.16 -29.71 34.00
C ARG A 442 -12.27 -28.20 34.11
N VAL A 443 -12.66 -27.77 35.30
CA VAL A 443 -12.51 -26.41 35.80
C VAL A 443 -11.02 -26.14 36.01
N CYS A 444 -10.52 -25.02 35.47
CA CYS A 444 -9.20 -24.49 35.80
C CYS A 444 -9.29 -22.97 36.00
N GLU A 445 -9.18 -22.54 37.26
CA GLU A 445 -8.56 -21.25 37.59
C GLU A 445 -7.06 -21.33 37.29
N ALA A 446 -6.49 -20.24 36.74
CA ALA A 446 -5.10 -19.75 36.83
C ALA A 446 -4.50 -19.26 35.48
N ASP A 447 -4.43 -17.93 35.36
CA ASP A 447 -3.30 -17.09 34.92
C ASP A 447 -2.48 -17.46 33.64
N PRO A 448 -2.68 -16.78 32.49
CA PRO A 448 -1.93 -17.04 31.26
C PRO A 448 -0.94 -15.92 30.90
N TRP A 449 0.19 -15.81 31.62
CA TRP A 449 1.33 -14.97 31.18
C TRP A 449 2.70 -15.66 31.18
N ARG A 450 2.76 -16.99 31.16
CA ARG A 450 4.05 -17.70 31.00
C ARG A 450 3.94 -18.98 30.20
N ARG A 451 4.12 -18.91 28.87
CA ARG A 451 4.85 -19.94 28.10
C ARG A 451 5.60 -19.28 26.93
N ARG A 452 6.92 -19.49 26.92
CA ARG A 452 7.85 -19.11 25.84
C ARG A 452 7.51 -19.92 24.58
N ALA A 453 7.24 -19.25 23.46
CA ALA A 453 7.27 -19.86 22.15
C ALA A 453 8.72 -19.82 21.61
N HIS A 454 9.25 -20.99 21.29
CA HIS A 454 10.50 -21.13 20.55
C HIS A 454 10.26 -20.75 19.08
N LEU A 455 11.02 -19.78 18.57
CA LEU A 455 11.07 -19.42 17.15
C LEU A 455 11.85 -20.49 16.34
N PRO A 456 11.47 -20.78 15.07
CA PRO A 456 12.22 -21.68 14.20
C PRO A 456 13.65 -21.20 13.92
N LEU A 457 14.59 -22.15 13.80
CA LEU A 457 16.05 -21.92 13.60
C LEU A 457 16.39 -21.04 12.39
N ALA A 458 15.54 -20.96 11.35
CA ALA A 458 15.75 -20.10 10.18
C ALA A 458 15.67 -18.60 10.52
N TYR A 459 15.04 -18.21 11.62
CA TYR A 459 14.91 -16.81 12.05
C TYR A 459 16.07 -16.33 12.93
N GLN A 460 16.90 -17.25 13.46
CA GLN A 460 18.04 -16.89 14.32
C GLN A 460 19.34 -16.64 13.53
N GLY A 461 19.47 -17.19 12.31
CA GLY A 461 20.63 -16.98 11.44
C GLY A 461 20.75 -15.53 10.94
N GLY A 462 19.69 -14.97 10.37
CA GLY A 462 19.71 -13.62 9.78
C GLY A 462 19.93 -12.48 10.79
N LEU A 463 19.58 -12.69 12.06
CA LEU A 463 19.82 -11.69 13.12
C LEU A 463 21.27 -11.66 13.62
N ARG A 464 22.10 -12.68 13.35
CA ARG A 464 23.53 -12.66 13.67
C ARG A 464 24.34 -11.95 12.58
N GLU A 465 24.08 -12.26 11.31
CA GLU A 465 24.78 -11.65 10.17
C GLU A 465 24.53 -10.13 10.07
N GLY A 466 23.30 -9.67 10.35
CA GLY A 466 22.99 -8.24 10.37
C GLY A 466 23.68 -7.43 11.49
N ARG A 467 24.07 -8.08 12.60
CA ARG A 467 24.77 -7.39 13.71
C ARG A 467 26.28 -7.26 13.49
N GLU A 468 26.89 -8.17 12.72
CA GLU A 468 28.30 -8.09 12.36
C GLU A 468 28.54 -7.07 11.24
N ALA A 469 27.66 -7.02 10.24
CA ALA A 469 27.69 -6.01 9.17
C ALA A 469 27.57 -4.57 9.71
N TRP A 470 26.76 -4.35 10.75
CA TRP A 470 26.61 -3.04 11.38
C TRP A 470 27.86 -2.62 12.20
N ARG A 471 28.56 -3.59 12.81
CA ARG A 471 29.81 -3.32 13.55
C ARG A 471 30.98 -2.98 12.62
N GLU A 472 31.11 -3.67 11.49
CA GLU A 472 32.14 -3.33 10.49
C GLU A 472 31.89 -1.97 9.84
N HIS A 473 30.63 -1.62 9.57
CA HIS A 473 30.27 -0.32 8.99
C HIS A 473 30.53 0.85 9.97
N ALA A 474 30.29 0.65 11.28
CA ALA A 474 30.59 1.64 12.32
C ALA A 474 32.11 1.86 12.54
N LEU A 475 32.93 0.81 12.41
CA LEU A 475 34.38 0.89 12.55
C LEU A 475 35.06 1.60 11.38
N ARG A 476 34.48 1.57 10.17
CA ARG A 476 35.00 2.27 8.98
C ARG A 476 34.78 3.77 8.99
N ARG A 477 33.78 4.31 9.73
CA ARG A 477 33.52 5.76 9.83
C ARG A 477 34.22 6.46 11.00
N GLY A 478 34.96 5.74 11.84
CA GLY A 478 35.65 6.29 13.02
C GLY A 478 37.06 6.87 12.78
N ARG A 479 37.53 6.96 11.53
CA ARG A 479 38.86 7.54 11.21
C ARG A 479 38.71 8.86 10.47
N ASN A 480 38.45 9.94 11.21
CA ASN A 480 38.95 11.26 10.85
C ASN A 480 39.31 12.01 12.13
N ARG A 481 40.62 12.25 12.30
CA ARG A 481 41.25 12.91 13.44
C ARG A 481 41.02 14.42 13.37
N VAL A 482 40.60 15.02 14.48
CA VAL A 482 40.79 16.45 14.77
C VAL A 482 41.90 16.55 15.82
N PRO A 483 42.94 17.40 15.65
CA PRO A 483 44.03 17.50 16.61
C PRO A 483 43.64 18.33 17.84
N GLN A 484 43.90 17.81 19.04
CA GLN A 484 43.85 18.58 20.30
C GLN A 484 45.18 19.32 20.53
N PRO A 485 45.17 20.56 21.07
CA PRO A 485 46.38 21.19 21.55
C PRO A 485 46.81 20.67 22.93
N ALA A 486 48.12 20.63 23.12
CA ALA A 486 48.84 19.98 24.20
C ALA A 486 48.61 20.58 25.60
N ARG A 487 48.52 19.69 26.60
CA ARG A 487 48.67 20.02 28.03
C ARG A 487 50.15 20.30 28.33
N ARG A 488 50.46 21.48 28.86
CA ARG A 488 51.66 21.72 29.68
C ARG A 488 51.27 21.70 31.15
N GLY A 489 52.01 20.92 31.93
CA GLY A 489 51.82 20.74 33.36
C GLY A 489 52.36 21.91 34.18
N GLY A 490 51.81 22.03 35.39
CA GLY A 490 52.36 22.80 36.50
C GLY A 490 51.72 22.30 37.79
N ARG A 491 52.50 21.61 38.62
CA ARG A 491 52.20 21.36 40.05
C ARG A 491 52.58 22.62 40.83
N LEU A 492 51.83 22.95 41.89
CA LEU A 492 52.34 23.33 43.21
C LEU A 492 51.21 23.52 44.26
N LEU A 493 51.33 22.72 45.33
CA LEU A 493 51.07 22.92 46.77
C LEU A 493 49.80 23.61 47.32
N ALA A 494 49.00 22.78 48.01
CA ALA A 494 48.54 22.83 49.43
C ALA A 494 48.11 24.16 50.09
N GLN A 495 46.92 24.17 50.71
CA GLN A 495 46.70 24.11 52.19
C GLN A 495 45.20 24.23 52.59
N HIS A 496 44.82 23.45 53.63
CA HIS A 496 43.73 23.57 54.64
C HIS A 496 42.30 23.99 54.23
N GLY A 497 41.18 23.44 54.74
CA GLY A 497 40.76 22.44 55.74
C GLY A 497 39.23 22.25 55.49
N ASP A 498 38.37 21.56 56.22
CA ASP A 498 38.30 20.54 57.25
C ASP A 498 36.80 20.10 57.23
N ARG A 499 36.49 18.80 57.42
CA ARG A 499 35.22 18.15 57.91
C ARG A 499 33.84 18.66 57.41
N ASP A 500 32.87 17.84 56.99
CA ASP A 500 32.26 16.73 57.75
C ASP A 500 31.43 15.77 56.86
N ARG A 501 31.18 14.57 57.38
CA ARG A 501 30.59 13.38 56.72
C ARG A 501 29.06 13.26 56.88
N GLY A 502 28.35 13.09 55.75
CA GLY A 502 27.16 12.22 55.45
C GLY A 502 25.90 12.21 56.35
N PRO A 503 24.83 11.44 56.02
CA PRO A 503 24.52 10.72 54.77
C PRO A 503 23.08 10.99 54.20
N ALA A 504 22.86 10.61 52.94
CA ALA A 504 21.53 10.34 52.32
C ALA A 504 21.27 8.79 52.35
N PRO A 505 20.06 8.21 52.14
CA PRO A 505 19.03 8.61 51.15
C PRO A 505 17.54 8.42 51.55
N GLY A 506 16.62 9.02 50.78
CA GLY A 506 15.17 8.83 50.93
C GLY A 506 14.42 8.91 49.60
N VAL A 507 13.74 7.81 49.26
CA VAL A 507 12.94 7.54 48.06
C VAL A 507 11.64 8.36 48.07
N ILE A 508 11.31 9.04 46.97
CA ILE A 508 10.00 9.70 46.78
C ILE A 508 9.05 8.72 46.08
N VAL A 509 8.02 8.30 46.81
CA VAL A 509 6.87 7.52 46.32
C VAL A 509 5.82 8.51 45.79
N CYS A 510 5.44 8.38 44.51
CA CYS A 510 4.36 9.16 43.91
C CYS A 510 3.02 8.44 44.18
N GLN A 511 2.17 9.03 45.03
CA GLN A 511 0.86 8.50 45.41
C GLN A 511 -0.20 8.73 44.31
N ARG A 512 -1.03 7.71 44.12
CA ARG A 512 -2.25 7.70 43.30
C ARG A 512 -3.32 8.63 43.90
N ASN A 513 -3.82 9.60 43.12
CA ASN A 513 -5.03 10.33 43.47
C ASN A 513 -6.29 9.50 43.15
N ARG A 514 -7.10 9.23 44.18
CA ARG A 514 -8.50 8.76 44.07
C ARG A 514 -9.42 9.98 44.15
N PHE A 515 -10.38 10.08 43.23
CA PHE A 515 -11.52 10.99 43.30
C PHE A 515 -12.62 10.44 44.23
N PRO A 516 -13.35 11.29 45.00
CA PRO A 516 -14.56 10.89 45.71
C PRO A 516 -15.86 11.18 44.89
N PRO A 517 -16.99 10.54 45.22
CA PRO A 517 -18.26 10.66 44.48
C PRO A 517 -19.22 11.72 45.08
N ALA A 518 -20.08 12.29 44.23
CA ALA A 518 -21.31 13.00 44.62
C ALA A 518 -22.44 12.40 43.75
N ILE A 519 -23.35 11.56 44.28
CA ILE A 519 -24.60 11.86 45.00
C ILE A 519 -25.50 12.87 44.27
N THR A 520 -26.58 12.35 43.67
CA THR A 520 -27.84 13.04 43.41
C THR A 520 -28.95 12.36 44.22
N ARG A 521 -29.88 13.17 44.73
CA ARG A 521 -31.13 12.76 45.39
C ARG A 521 -32.18 12.35 44.37
#